data_AF-A0A930FAK6-F1
#
_entry.id   AF-A0A930FAK6-F1
#
_cell.length_a   1.000
_cell.length_b   1.000
_cell.length_c   1.000
_cell.angle_alpha   90.00
_cell.angle_beta   90.00
_cell.angle_gamma   90.00
#
_symmetry.space_group_name_H-M   'P 1'
#
loop_
_entity.id
_entity.type
_entity.pdbx_description
1 polymer ?
#
loop_
_entity_poly.entity_id
_entity_poly.type
_entity_poly.pdbx_seq_one_letter_code
_entity_poly.pdbx_strand_id
1 'polypeptide(L)'
;MGFIRAALSAGLNSFNDSKFKEAIVLPDNVSGDALAVKGQLLTKDPDGRSRHSNQNTGLLSDGSVVIVPQGYTAVLVNNGTFLGEVLEAGSHEWQAGDNAWLLEKGGLKGTWENFKNRFSFGGQVITQQEIIFIRMQPIAGNKFGTQNAVEYFSERYQQLLNIRFYGLFDVKIADPVLFYVSSVSRQITDGQPFTLQD
;
A
#
# COMPACT_ATOMS: atom_id res chain seq x y z
N MET A 1 -16.07 6.68 -3.53
CA MET A 1 -15.16 7.83 -3.31
C MET A 1 -15.46 8.65 -2.05
N GLY A 2 -16.72 8.84 -1.63
CA GLY A 2 -17.06 9.71 -0.49
C GLY A 2 -16.62 9.20 0.90
N PHE A 3 -16.73 7.89 1.16
CA PHE A 3 -16.44 7.34 2.50
C PHE A 3 -14.94 7.36 2.83
N ILE A 4 -14.07 7.01 1.87
CA ILE A 4 -12.60 7.06 2.04
C ILE A 4 -12.13 8.49 2.23
N ARG A 5 -12.67 9.45 1.45
CA ARG A 5 -12.37 10.87 1.61
C ARG A 5 -12.84 11.43 2.94
N ALA A 6 -14.01 10.99 3.45
CA ALA A 6 -14.52 11.40 4.76
C ALA A 6 -13.71 10.79 5.91
N ALA A 7 -13.29 9.53 5.80
CA ALA A 7 -12.43 8.89 6.81
C ALA A 7 -11.02 9.51 6.83
N LEU A 8 -10.46 9.79 5.65
CA LEU A 8 -9.18 10.48 5.50
C LEU A 8 -9.27 11.91 6.05
N SER A 9 -10.31 12.68 5.72
CA SER A 9 -10.48 14.04 6.24
C SER A 9 -10.70 14.08 7.75
N ALA A 10 -11.42 13.11 8.32
CA ALA A 10 -11.56 12.98 9.77
C ALA A 10 -10.21 12.68 10.44
N GLY A 11 -9.42 11.76 9.88
CA GLY A 11 -8.06 11.46 10.35
C GLY A 11 -7.12 12.66 10.24
N LEU A 12 -7.20 13.43 9.15
CA LEU A 12 -6.40 14.65 8.93
C LEU A 12 -6.79 15.80 9.87
N ASN A 13 -8.07 15.98 10.15
CA ASN A 13 -8.53 16.98 11.14
C ASN A 13 -8.06 16.60 12.55
N SER A 14 -8.17 15.31 12.91
CA SER A 14 -7.61 14.80 14.16
C SER A 14 -6.09 14.97 14.21
N PHE A 15 -5.39 14.80 13.09
CA PHE A 15 -3.96 15.08 13.00
C PHE A 15 -3.69 16.55 13.23
N ASN A 16 -4.37 17.47 12.56
CA ASN A 16 -4.17 18.91 12.68
C ASN A 16 -4.35 19.42 14.12
N ASP A 17 -5.27 18.84 14.89
CA ASP A 17 -5.52 19.17 16.31
C ASP A 17 -4.60 18.41 17.29
N SER A 18 -3.86 17.41 16.82
CA SER A 18 -2.99 16.58 17.66
C SER A 18 -1.61 17.20 17.98
N LYS A 19 -0.90 16.61 18.94
CA LYS A 19 0.50 16.90 19.27
C LYS A 19 1.52 16.46 18.20
N PHE A 20 1.10 15.68 17.19
CA PHE A 20 2.00 15.07 16.21
C PHE A 20 2.51 16.11 15.21
N LYS A 21 3.80 16.07 14.90
CA LYS A 21 4.44 16.99 13.93
C LYS A 21 4.40 16.46 12.51
N GLU A 22 4.36 15.14 12.37
CA GLU A 22 4.43 14.43 11.10
C GLU A 22 3.38 13.31 11.07
N ALA A 23 2.78 13.09 9.91
CA ALA A 23 1.87 11.98 9.68
C ALA A 23 2.14 11.30 8.34
N ILE A 24 1.99 9.99 8.29
CA ILE A 24 1.90 9.24 7.04
C ILE A 24 0.43 8.92 6.78
N VAL A 25 -0.05 9.31 5.61
CA VAL A 25 -1.46 9.15 5.22
C VAL A 25 -1.60 8.59 3.82
N LEU A 26 -2.79 8.08 3.51
CA LEU A 26 -3.17 7.76 2.14
C LEU A 26 -3.25 9.06 1.31
N PRO A 27 -2.71 9.11 0.08
CA PRO A 27 -2.82 10.28 -0.79
C PRO A 27 -4.28 10.68 -1.08
N ASP A 28 -4.53 11.98 -1.29
CA ASP A 28 -5.90 12.51 -1.52
C ASP A 28 -6.53 12.06 -2.85
N ASN A 29 -5.70 11.73 -3.84
CA ASN A 29 -6.11 11.39 -5.21
C ASN A 29 -5.82 9.92 -5.58
N VAL A 30 -6.21 9.00 -4.71
CA VAL A 30 -6.13 7.57 -5.01
C VAL A 30 -7.23 7.17 -6.00
N SER A 31 -6.84 6.50 -7.08
CA SER A 31 -7.77 5.97 -8.08
C SER A 31 -8.70 4.92 -7.46
N GLY A 32 -9.92 4.82 -8.00
CA GLY A 32 -10.95 3.91 -7.50
C GLY A 32 -10.61 2.43 -7.68
N ASP A 33 -9.64 2.10 -8.53
CA ASP A 33 -9.13 0.76 -8.83
C ASP A 33 -7.76 0.45 -8.19
N ALA A 34 -7.21 1.39 -7.41
CA ALA A 34 -5.96 1.18 -6.70
C ALA A 34 -6.14 0.12 -5.59
N LEU A 35 -5.23 -0.85 -5.61
CA LEU A 35 -5.13 -1.95 -4.64
C LEU A 35 -4.04 -1.69 -3.60
N ALA A 36 -2.91 -1.10 -4.02
CA ALA A 36 -1.87 -0.64 -3.10
C ALA A 36 -1.33 0.74 -3.47
N VAL A 37 -1.02 1.54 -2.46
CA VAL A 37 -0.56 2.91 -2.62
C VAL A 37 0.54 3.21 -1.61
N LYS A 38 1.62 3.83 -2.06
CA LYS A 38 2.67 4.30 -1.16
C LYS A 38 2.16 5.49 -0.35
N GLY A 39 2.44 5.47 0.95
CA GLY A 39 2.02 6.50 1.87
C GLY A 39 2.69 7.84 1.61
N GLN A 40 1.96 8.91 1.87
CA GLN A 40 2.44 10.28 1.73
C GLN A 40 2.74 10.88 3.11
N LEU A 41 3.92 11.47 3.24
CA LEU A 41 4.29 12.26 4.41
C LEU A 41 3.58 13.62 4.39
N LEU A 42 2.98 13.95 5.52
CA LEU A 42 2.42 15.24 5.86
C LEU A 42 3.15 15.81 7.07
N THR A 43 3.59 17.04 6.97
CA THR A 43 4.25 17.75 8.06
C THR A 43 3.44 18.98 8.46
N LYS A 44 3.37 19.25 9.76
CA LYS A 44 2.83 20.50 10.30
C LYS A 44 3.93 21.56 10.26
N ASP A 45 4.02 22.32 9.17
CA ASP A 45 4.85 23.52 9.17
C ASP A 45 4.18 24.63 10.03
N PRO A 46 4.94 25.40 10.84
CA PRO A 46 4.40 26.49 11.67
C PRO A 46 3.69 27.62 10.89
N ASP A 47 3.94 27.73 9.58
CA ASP A 47 3.48 28.84 8.72
C ASP A 47 2.27 28.49 7.82
N GLY A 48 1.62 27.33 8.02
CA GLY A 48 0.38 27.00 7.31
C GLY A 48 0.50 26.80 5.78
N ARG A 49 1.72 26.73 5.25
CA ARG A 49 1.99 26.32 3.86
C ARG A 49 2.44 24.87 3.87
N SER A 50 1.57 23.96 3.45
CA SER A 50 1.93 22.56 3.21
C SER A 50 3.04 22.49 2.15
N ARG A 51 4.30 22.44 2.57
CA ARG A 51 5.39 22.06 1.68
C ARG A 51 5.31 20.54 1.51
N HIS A 52 4.95 20.10 0.31
CA HIS A 52 5.27 18.76 -0.14
C HIS A 52 6.81 18.67 -0.20
N SER A 53 7.45 18.37 0.93
CA SER A 53 8.89 18.14 0.99
C SER A 53 9.14 16.80 0.31
N ASN A 54 9.53 16.89 -0.95
CA ASN A 54 9.91 15.75 -1.74
C ASN A 54 11.23 15.17 -1.21
N GLN A 55 11.36 13.85 -1.33
CA GLN A 55 12.61 13.09 -1.49
C GLN A 55 13.26 12.44 -0.25
N ASN A 56 12.84 11.18 -0.06
CA ASN A 56 13.75 10.02 -0.09
C ASN A 56 14.39 9.47 1.19
N THR A 57 13.82 9.68 2.38
CA THR A 57 14.31 8.96 3.59
C THR A 57 13.29 8.09 4.27
N GLY A 58 11.99 8.38 4.19
CA GLY A 58 10.95 7.49 4.71
C GLY A 58 11.10 7.12 6.19
N LEU A 59 11.94 7.86 6.92
CA LEU A 59 12.15 7.70 8.35
C LEU A 59 11.01 8.44 9.03
N LEU A 60 10.08 7.68 9.58
CA LEU A 60 9.15 8.17 10.57
C LEU A 60 9.98 8.68 11.75
N SER A 61 10.01 10.00 11.95
CA SER A 61 10.64 10.60 13.11
C SER A 61 9.87 10.22 14.38
N ASP A 62 10.55 10.19 15.53
CA ASP A 62 9.88 9.93 16.82
C ASP A 62 8.76 10.94 17.05
N GLY A 63 7.54 10.43 17.31
CA GLY A 63 6.34 11.26 17.43
C GLY A 63 5.62 11.54 16.10
N SER A 64 5.91 10.76 15.06
CA SER A 64 5.07 10.68 13.86
C SER A 64 3.81 9.86 14.14
N VAL A 65 2.79 9.97 13.28
CA VAL A 65 1.59 9.12 13.35
C VAL A 65 1.26 8.52 11.98
N VAL A 66 0.93 7.23 11.93
CA VAL A 66 0.40 6.60 10.71
C VAL A 66 -1.12 6.57 10.82
N ILE A 67 -1.81 7.16 9.84
CA ILE A 67 -3.27 7.22 9.82
C ILE A 67 -3.76 6.31 8.72
N VAL A 68 -4.36 5.19 9.12
CA VAL A 68 -4.88 4.16 8.23
C VAL A 68 -6.38 4.33 8.08
N PRO A 69 -6.89 4.69 6.88
CA PRO A 69 -8.32 4.83 6.65
C PRO A 69 -9.05 3.49 6.78
N GLN A 70 -10.35 3.55 7.10
CA GLN A 70 -11.23 2.38 7.05
C GLN A 70 -11.25 1.75 5.65
N GLY A 71 -11.22 0.42 5.60
CA GLY A 71 -11.13 -0.34 4.35
C GLY A 71 -9.71 -0.49 3.79
N TYR A 72 -8.71 0.03 4.49
CA TYR A 72 -7.29 -0.16 4.21
C TYR A 72 -6.58 -0.79 5.42
N THR A 73 -5.45 -1.41 5.13
CA THR A 73 -4.40 -1.75 6.10
C THR A 73 -3.11 -1.14 5.61
N ALA A 74 -2.13 -0.94 6.49
CA ALA A 74 -0.83 -0.44 6.08
C ALA A 74 0.27 -1.43 6.48
N VAL A 75 1.23 -1.65 5.59
CA VAL A 75 2.38 -2.51 5.85
C VAL A 75 3.65 -1.68 5.88
N LEU A 76 4.52 -1.97 6.84
CA LEU A 76 5.83 -1.36 6.96
C LEU A 76 6.85 -2.14 6.13
N VAL A 77 7.59 -1.43 5.29
CA VAL A 77 8.59 -2.02 4.39
C VAL A 77 9.90 -1.24 4.47
N ASN A 78 11.02 -1.89 4.19
CA ASN A 78 12.33 -1.28 4.11
C ASN A 78 13.04 -1.77 2.85
N ASN A 79 13.39 -0.85 1.95
CA ASN A 79 13.98 -1.17 0.66
C ASN A 79 13.20 -2.27 -0.09
N GLY A 80 11.86 -2.18 -0.09
CA GLY A 80 10.97 -3.16 -0.73
C GLY A 80 10.76 -4.48 0.06
N THR A 81 11.37 -4.62 1.24
CA THR A 81 11.23 -5.81 2.09
C THR A 81 10.26 -5.55 3.23
N PHE A 82 9.27 -6.43 3.42
CA PHE A 82 8.34 -6.33 4.55
C PHE A 82 9.06 -6.47 5.90
N LEU A 83 8.77 -5.57 6.84
CA LEU A 83 9.43 -5.51 8.15
C LEU A 83 8.72 -6.26 9.28
N GLY A 84 7.55 -6.86 9.02
CA GLY A 84 6.84 -7.67 10.02
C GLY A 84 5.63 -7.00 10.67
N GLU A 85 5.36 -5.73 10.35
CA GLU A 85 4.28 -4.96 10.97
C GLU A 85 3.15 -4.66 9.98
N VAL A 86 1.92 -4.96 10.42
CA VAL A 86 0.67 -4.66 9.72
C VAL A 86 -0.19 -3.79 10.63
N LEU A 87 -0.55 -2.61 10.15
CA LEU A 87 -1.36 -1.63 10.85
C LEU A 87 -2.81 -1.73 10.37
N GLU A 88 -3.73 -1.96 11.30
CA GLU A 88 -5.17 -1.92 11.04
C GLU A 88 -5.68 -0.48 10.91
N ALA A 89 -6.92 -0.31 10.46
CA ALA A 89 -7.53 1.01 10.34
C ALA A 89 -7.58 1.75 11.69
N GLY A 90 -7.00 2.95 11.74
CA GLY A 90 -6.78 3.69 12.99
C GLY A 90 -5.64 4.69 12.89
N SER A 91 -5.31 5.33 14.02
CA SER A 91 -4.14 6.20 14.16
C SER A 91 -3.12 5.51 15.05
N HIS A 92 -1.91 5.32 14.54
CA HIS A 92 -0.83 4.60 15.21
C HIS A 92 0.35 5.54 15.44
N GLU A 93 0.67 5.83 16.71
CA GLU A 93 1.83 6.65 17.06
C GLU A 93 3.11 5.87 16.74
N TRP A 94 4.06 6.53 16.10
CA TRP A 94 5.33 5.96 15.72
C TRP A 94 6.44 6.38 16.67
N GLN A 95 7.16 5.38 17.17
CA GLN A 95 8.38 5.55 17.94
C GLN A 95 9.47 4.66 17.32
N ALA A 96 10.52 5.27 16.78
CA ALA A 96 11.63 4.57 16.15
C ALA A 96 12.37 3.66 17.15
N GLY A 97 12.36 4.04 18.44
CA GLY A 97 12.91 3.23 19.54
C GLY A 97 12.15 1.94 19.80
N ASP A 98 10.83 1.94 19.61
CA ASP A 98 10.04 0.70 19.68
C ASP A 98 10.36 -0.18 18.48
N ASN A 99 10.56 0.36 17.29
CA ASN A 99 10.84 -0.50 16.13
C ASN A 99 12.28 -1.03 16.03
N ALA A 100 13.13 -0.73 17.03
CA ALA A 100 14.44 -1.36 17.18
C ALA A 100 14.32 -2.87 17.49
N TRP A 101 13.26 -3.32 18.18
CA TRP A 101 13.07 -4.76 18.47
C TRP A 101 12.58 -5.57 17.25
N LEU A 102 11.97 -4.92 16.25
CA LEU A 102 11.60 -5.54 14.96
C LEU A 102 12.83 -5.96 14.14
N LEU A 103 13.95 -5.24 14.30
CA LEU A 103 15.25 -5.64 13.76
C LEU A 103 15.88 -6.83 14.50
N GLU A 104 15.52 -7.04 15.77
CA GLU A 104 16.06 -8.11 16.63
C GLU A 104 15.23 -9.40 16.66
N LYS A 105 13.92 -9.33 16.44
CA LYS A 105 13.02 -10.51 16.54
C LYS A 105 12.25 -10.82 15.25
N GLY A 106 12.98 -11.30 14.23
CA GLY A 106 12.63 -12.60 13.64
C GLY A 106 11.32 -12.75 12.88
N GLY A 107 11.14 -12.00 11.79
CA GLY A 107 10.34 -12.44 10.64
C GLY A 107 11.26 -12.86 9.50
N LEU A 108 11.69 -14.12 9.46
CA LEU A 108 12.74 -14.70 8.59
C LEU A 108 14.20 -14.43 9.05
N LYS A 109 14.60 -15.05 10.17
CA LYS A 109 16.01 -15.12 10.60
C LYS A 109 16.97 -15.56 9.48
N GLY A 110 16.51 -16.36 8.51
CA GLY A 110 17.32 -16.78 7.37
C GLY A 110 17.44 -15.76 6.22
N THR A 111 16.57 -14.76 6.14
CA THR A 111 16.54 -13.81 5.02
C THR A 111 17.30 -12.54 5.38
N TRP A 112 17.14 -12.01 6.60
CA TRP A 112 17.78 -10.74 6.98
C TRP A 112 19.32 -10.81 7.07
N GLU A 113 19.91 -11.87 7.64
CA GLU A 113 21.37 -12.05 7.69
C GLU A 113 22.00 -12.17 6.28
N ASN A 114 21.29 -12.81 5.36
CA ASN A 114 21.70 -12.94 3.95
C ASN A 114 21.52 -11.62 3.16
N PHE A 115 20.61 -10.74 3.60
CA PHE A 115 20.36 -9.42 2.98
C PHE A 115 21.27 -8.31 3.53
N LYS A 116 21.60 -8.33 4.83
CA LYS A 116 22.56 -7.40 5.46
C LYS A 116 23.91 -7.42 4.74
N ASN A 117 24.35 -8.60 4.29
CA ASN A 117 25.59 -8.78 3.53
C ASN A 117 25.49 -8.36 2.05
N ARG A 118 24.30 -8.19 1.48
CA ARG A 118 24.10 -7.86 0.05
C ARG A 118 23.84 -6.39 -0.23
N PHE A 119 23.33 -5.62 0.75
CA PHE A 119 22.98 -4.21 0.56
C PHE A 119 23.85 -3.22 1.36
N SER A 120 24.82 -3.69 2.15
CA SER A 120 25.86 -2.84 2.72
C SER A 120 26.93 -2.50 1.66
N PHE A 121 26.62 -1.60 0.74
CA PHE A 121 27.65 -1.01 -0.13
C PHE A 121 28.40 0.07 0.66
N GLY A 122 29.63 -0.20 1.08
CA GLY A 122 30.54 0.83 1.59
C GLY A 122 30.41 1.24 3.07
N GLY A 123 29.71 0.46 3.91
CA GLY A 123 29.69 0.66 5.37
C GLY A 123 28.61 1.59 5.92
N GLN A 124 27.72 2.12 5.07
CA GLN A 124 26.54 2.88 5.49
C GLN A 124 25.27 2.13 5.09
N VAL A 125 24.43 1.78 6.08
CA VAL A 125 23.13 1.13 5.83
C VAL A 125 22.17 2.20 5.33
N ILE A 126 21.87 2.21 4.04
CA ILE A 126 20.80 3.05 3.47
C ILE A 126 19.50 2.30 3.73
N THR A 127 18.74 2.72 4.76
CA THR A 127 17.39 2.22 5.04
C THR A 127 16.37 3.16 4.42
N GLN A 128 15.56 2.69 3.48
CA GLN A 128 14.40 3.41 2.96
C GLN A 128 13.14 2.75 3.53
N GLN A 129 12.71 3.22 4.71
CA GLN A 129 11.49 2.75 5.35
C GLN A 129 10.27 3.37 4.67
N GLU A 130 9.24 2.60 4.38
CA GLU A 130 8.05 3.10 3.69
C GLU A 130 6.80 2.43 4.26
N ILE A 131 5.70 3.15 4.21
CA ILE A 131 4.38 2.61 4.53
C ILE A 131 3.63 2.39 3.23
N ILE A 132 3.14 1.17 3.02
CA ILE A 132 2.30 0.83 1.86
C ILE A 132 0.89 0.57 2.35
N PHE A 133 -0.06 1.38 1.88
CA PHE A 133 -1.48 1.19 2.13
C PHE A 133 -2.02 0.16 1.16
N ILE A 134 -2.67 -0.88 1.68
CA ILE A 134 -3.28 -1.97 0.93
C ILE A 134 -4.78 -1.95 1.16
N ARG A 135 -5.55 -2.03 0.09
CA ARG A 135 -7.00 -1.97 0.14
C ARG A 135 -7.61 -3.32 0.54
N MET A 136 -8.27 -3.36 1.69
CA MET A 136 -9.01 -4.54 2.15
C MET A 136 -10.48 -4.53 1.71
N GLN A 137 -11.01 -3.36 1.35
CA GLN A 137 -12.35 -3.24 0.80
C GLN A 137 -12.42 -3.87 -0.62
N PRO A 138 -13.43 -4.71 -0.90
CA PRO A 138 -13.60 -5.28 -2.23
C PRO A 138 -13.75 -4.21 -3.31
N ILE A 139 -13.11 -4.45 -4.46
CA ILE A 139 -13.36 -3.71 -5.69
C ILE A 139 -14.41 -4.49 -6.47
N ALA A 140 -15.62 -3.95 -6.54
CA ALA A 140 -16.76 -4.60 -7.15
C ALA A 140 -17.09 -4.06 -8.54
N GLY A 141 -17.73 -4.89 -9.37
CA GLY A 141 -18.26 -4.48 -10.66
C GLY A 141 -17.20 -4.39 -11.77
N ASN A 142 -16.09 -5.12 -11.64
CA ASN A 142 -15.08 -5.17 -12.69
C ASN A 142 -15.63 -5.98 -13.87
N LYS A 143 -15.64 -5.37 -15.05
CA LYS A 143 -16.18 -5.99 -16.27
C LYS A 143 -15.14 -6.90 -16.89
N PHE A 144 -15.55 -8.10 -17.27
CA PHE A 144 -14.77 -8.98 -18.12
C PHE A 144 -15.62 -9.51 -19.27
N GLY A 145 -14.97 -9.92 -20.35
CA GLY A 145 -15.65 -10.47 -21.51
C GLY A 145 -14.82 -10.35 -22.78
N THR A 146 -15.43 -10.70 -23.91
CA THR A 146 -14.77 -10.64 -25.20
C THR A 146 -15.25 -9.44 -26.00
N GLN A 147 -14.31 -8.68 -26.57
CA GLN A 147 -14.65 -7.58 -27.47
C GLN A 147 -15.22 -8.12 -28.78
N ASN A 148 -14.59 -9.16 -29.33
CA ASN A 148 -15.05 -9.88 -30.53
C ASN A 148 -15.64 -11.24 -30.17
N ALA A 149 -16.40 -11.83 -31.10
CA ALA A 149 -16.83 -13.21 -30.93
C ALA A 149 -15.63 -14.15 -31.00
N VAL A 150 -15.62 -15.16 -30.15
CA VAL A 150 -14.63 -16.24 -30.14
C VAL A 150 -15.28 -17.47 -30.76
N GLU A 151 -14.61 -18.07 -31.74
CA GLU A 151 -15.06 -19.31 -32.34
C GLU A 151 -14.87 -20.46 -31.36
N TYR A 152 -15.95 -21.20 -31.13
CA TYR A 152 -15.97 -22.39 -30.29
C TYR A 152 -16.70 -23.51 -31.03
N PHE A 153 -16.02 -24.65 -31.21
CA PHE A 153 -16.64 -25.82 -31.80
C PHE A 153 -17.51 -26.52 -30.75
N SER A 154 -18.83 -26.60 -31.00
CA SER A 154 -19.75 -27.29 -30.10
C SER A 154 -19.86 -28.76 -30.49
N GLU A 155 -19.37 -29.66 -29.64
CA GLU A 155 -19.53 -31.11 -29.83
C GLU A 155 -21.02 -31.54 -29.83
N ARG A 156 -21.88 -30.81 -29.11
CA ARG A 156 -23.32 -31.10 -29.04
C ARG A 156 -24.04 -30.83 -30.36
N TYR A 157 -23.67 -29.74 -31.04
CA TYR A 157 -24.32 -29.31 -32.28
C TYR A 157 -23.48 -29.64 -33.53
N GLN A 158 -22.26 -30.16 -33.36
CA GLN A 158 -21.32 -30.48 -34.44
C GLN A 158 -21.05 -29.29 -35.36
N GLN A 159 -20.96 -28.07 -34.80
CA GLN A 159 -20.85 -26.81 -35.54
C GLN A 159 -19.93 -25.80 -34.83
N LEU A 160 -19.33 -24.91 -35.62
CA LEU A 160 -18.60 -23.73 -35.13
C LEU A 160 -19.60 -22.65 -34.71
N LEU A 161 -19.52 -22.24 -33.45
CA LEU A 161 -20.34 -21.18 -32.87
C LEU A 161 -19.47 -19.96 -32.58
N ASN A 162 -20.02 -18.78 -32.82
CA ASN A 162 -19.42 -17.52 -32.44
C ASN A 162 -19.97 -17.09 -31.08
N ILE A 163 -19.15 -17.21 -30.04
CA ILE A 163 -19.56 -16.94 -28.66
C ILE A 163 -19.01 -15.60 -28.21
N ARG A 164 -19.87 -14.78 -27.60
CA ARG A 164 -19.48 -13.64 -26.78
C ARG A 164 -19.92 -13.92 -25.36
N PHE A 165 -19.05 -13.63 -24.41
CA PHE A 165 -19.38 -13.70 -23.00
C PHE A 165 -19.01 -12.39 -22.34
N TYR A 166 -19.85 -11.99 -21.38
CA TYR A 166 -19.67 -10.80 -20.57
C TYR A 166 -20.04 -11.16 -19.14
N GLY A 167 -19.30 -10.60 -18.20
CA GLY A 167 -19.59 -10.78 -16.79
C GLY A 167 -19.00 -9.68 -15.95
N LEU A 168 -19.33 -9.75 -14.66
CA LEU A 168 -18.78 -8.92 -13.61
C LEU A 168 -18.04 -9.81 -12.63
N PHE A 169 -16.92 -9.32 -12.10
CA PHE A 169 -16.21 -9.95 -11.01
C PHE A 169 -15.83 -8.92 -9.96
N ASP A 170 -15.74 -9.39 -8.73
CA ASP A 170 -15.32 -8.61 -7.58
C ASP A 170 -13.99 -9.18 -7.08
N VAL A 171 -13.08 -8.29 -6.68
CA VAL A 171 -11.77 -8.68 -6.14
C VAL A 171 -11.64 -8.19 -4.71
N LYS A 172 -11.15 -9.05 -3.84
CA LYS A 172 -10.81 -8.71 -2.46
C LYS A 172 -9.44 -9.28 -2.12
N ILE A 173 -8.60 -8.47 -1.50
CA ILE A 173 -7.32 -8.93 -0.96
C ILE A 173 -7.61 -9.77 0.29
N ALA A 174 -7.14 -11.02 0.27
CA ALA A 174 -7.31 -11.96 1.38
C ALA A 174 -6.18 -11.81 2.41
N ASP A 175 -4.94 -11.75 1.95
CA ASP A 175 -3.74 -11.57 2.78
C ASP A 175 -2.91 -10.39 2.25
N PRO A 176 -2.82 -9.28 3.01
CA PRO A 176 -2.10 -8.08 2.58
C PRO A 176 -0.58 -8.29 2.52
N VAL A 177 0.00 -9.14 3.38
CA VAL A 177 1.45 -9.37 3.40
C VAL A 177 1.84 -10.22 2.21
N LEU A 178 1.12 -11.31 1.96
CA LEU A 178 1.37 -12.16 0.80
C LEU A 178 1.20 -11.37 -0.50
N PHE A 179 0.13 -10.57 -0.62
CA PHE A 179 -0.11 -9.71 -1.77
C PHE A 179 1.03 -8.71 -1.99
N TYR A 180 1.53 -8.08 -0.93
CA TYR A 180 2.66 -7.17 -1.04
C TYR A 180 3.91 -7.88 -1.58
N VAL A 181 4.28 -9.00 -0.96
CA VAL A 181 5.49 -9.74 -1.31
C VAL A 181 5.41 -10.30 -2.74
N SER A 182 4.26 -10.85 -3.15
CA SER A 182 4.11 -11.52 -4.44
C SER A 182 3.96 -10.58 -5.62
N SER A 183 3.28 -9.44 -5.43
CA SER A 183 2.79 -8.61 -6.55
C SER A 183 3.27 -7.16 -6.47
N VAL A 184 3.20 -6.53 -5.29
CA VAL A 184 3.41 -5.08 -5.15
C VAL A 184 4.88 -4.68 -5.02
N SER A 185 5.68 -5.49 -4.31
CA SER A 185 7.05 -5.15 -3.86
C SER A 185 8.02 -4.69 -4.94
N ARG A 186 7.79 -5.04 -6.20
CA ARG A 186 8.66 -4.71 -7.35
C ARG A 186 8.11 -3.62 -8.26
N GLN A 187 6.84 -3.26 -8.12
CA GLN A 187 6.12 -2.44 -9.09
C GLN A 187 5.66 -1.10 -8.53
N ILE A 188 5.48 -0.99 -7.20
CA ILE A 188 5.00 0.24 -6.59
C ILE A 188 6.08 1.31 -6.55
N THR A 189 5.74 2.51 -7.02
CA THR A 189 6.63 3.68 -7.03
C THR A 189 5.90 4.92 -6.51
N ASP A 190 6.65 5.98 -6.21
CA ASP A 190 6.06 7.24 -5.76
C ASP A 190 5.11 7.82 -6.81
N GLY A 191 3.86 8.03 -6.41
CA GLY A 191 2.82 8.62 -7.27
C GLY A 191 2.18 7.67 -8.29
N GLN A 192 2.60 6.41 -8.36
CA GLN A 192 1.94 5.38 -9.18
C GLN A 192 1.36 4.28 -8.28
N PRO A 193 0.04 4.25 -8.08
CA PRO A 193 -0.60 3.17 -7.32
C PRO A 193 -0.54 1.85 -8.09
N PHE A 194 -0.46 0.74 -7.37
CA PHE A 194 -0.66 -0.59 -7.93
C PHE A 194 -2.16 -0.82 -8.14
N THR A 195 -2.57 -1.16 -9.35
CA THR A 195 -3.97 -1.30 -9.77
C THR A 195 -4.31 -2.74 -10.14
N LEU A 196 -5.57 -3.00 -10.50
CA LEU A 196 -6.00 -4.30 -11.02
C LEU A 196 -5.45 -4.65 -12.41
N GLN A 197 -4.85 -3.70 -13.13
CA GLN A 197 -4.36 -3.90 -14.49
C GLN A 197 -2.86 -4.28 -14.54
N ASP A 198 -2.16 -4.15 -13.42
CA ASP A 198 -0.73 -4.45 -13.25
C ASP A 198 -0.49 -5.92 -12.87
#